data_AF-D3IEL1-F1
#
_entry.id   AF-D3IEL1-F1
#
_cell.length_a   1.000
_cell.length_b   1.000
_cell.length_c   1.000
_cell.angle_alpha   90.00
_cell.angle_beta   90.00
_cell.angle_gamma   90.00
#
_symmetry.space_group_name_H-M   'P 1'
#
loop_
_entity.id
_entity.type
_entity.pdbx_description
1 polymer ?
#
loop_
_entity_poly.entity_id
_entity_poly.type
_entity_poly.pdbx_seq_one_letter_code
_entity_poly.pdbx_strand_id
1 'polypeptide(L)'
;MKTTKKELSYFRLKLEAYLGEHFPERMNENTFITARADEALTTYCNAIAQGFSHPEAETMASEVLYQGLHFSKYDTLISVLENEFEKELPSPLPERLTPMLLKNKAVQSVFDKYELTDDFGATPEYEKLYTELTGTIVLIIEVNGLPTADSENMT
;
A
#
# COMPACT_ATOMS: atom_id res chain seq x y z
N MET A 1 -8.75 27.79 19.35
CA MET A 1 -8.53 27.88 17.89
C MET A 1 -9.77 27.37 17.19
N LYS A 2 -10.20 28.01 16.09
CA LYS A 2 -11.36 27.55 15.32
C LYS A 2 -10.84 26.69 14.17
N THR A 3 -11.06 25.38 14.25
CA THR A 3 -10.76 24.42 13.18
C THR A 3 -11.38 24.91 11.88
N THR A 4 -10.60 25.08 10.80
CA THR A 4 -11.16 25.57 9.54
C THR A 4 -11.60 24.40 8.67
N LYS A 5 -12.78 24.52 8.06
CA LYS A 5 -13.30 23.54 7.08
C LYS A 5 -12.28 23.25 5.96
N LYS A 6 -11.43 24.23 5.62
CA LYS A 6 -10.37 24.11 4.61
C LYS A 6 -9.27 23.12 5.02
N GLU A 7 -8.83 23.14 6.28
CA GLU A 7 -7.78 22.24 6.77
C GLU A 7 -8.29 20.80 6.89
N LEU A 8 -9.55 20.59 7.30
CA LEU A 8 -10.17 19.26 7.26
C LEU A 8 -10.23 18.71 5.84
N SER A 9 -10.70 19.53 4.89
CA SER A 9 -10.69 19.16 3.48
C SER A 9 -9.29 18.87 2.96
N TYR A 10 -8.26 19.54 3.47
CA TYR A 10 -6.87 19.34 3.05
C TYR A 10 -6.33 17.96 3.44
N PHE A 11 -6.38 17.59 4.73
CA PHE A 11 -5.86 16.29 5.18
C PHE A 11 -6.64 15.11 4.61
N ARG A 12 -7.96 15.24 4.48
CA ARG A 12 -8.79 14.24 3.81
C ARG A 12 -8.37 14.02 2.36
N LEU A 13 -8.20 15.09 1.58
CA LEU A 13 -7.78 15.00 0.18
C LEU A 13 -6.39 14.38 0.04
N LYS A 14 -5.43 14.72 0.92
CA LYS A 14 -4.10 14.08 0.94
C LYS A 14 -4.22 12.57 1.17
N LEU A 15 -5.01 12.15 2.15
CA LEU A 15 -5.19 10.74 2.46
C LEU A 15 -5.89 9.99 1.34
N GLU A 16 -6.97 10.55 0.76
CA GLU A 16 -7.67 9.92 -0.37
C GLU A 16 -6.76 9.78 -1.60
N ALA A 17 -5.91 10.76 -1.89
CA ALA A 17 -4.92 10.63 -2.96
C ALA A 17 -3.90 9.52 -2.68
N TYR A 18 -3.35 9.49 -1.46
CA TYR A 18 -2.36 8.49 -1.04
C TYR A 18 -2.94 7.06 -1.07
N LEU A 19 -4.15 6.87 -0.55
CA LEU A 19 -4.82 5.57 -0.60
C LEU A 19 -5.16 5.18 -2.05
N GLY A 20 -5.48 6.14 -2.92
CA GLY A 20 -5.78 5.83 -4.32
C GLY A 20 -4.59 5.25 -5.08
N GLU A 21 -3.39 5.69 -4.73
CA GLU A 21 -2.14 5.24 -5.33
C GLU A 21 -1.64 3.93 -4.69
N HIS A 22 -1.61 3.85 -3.36
CA HIS A 22 -0.93 2.79 -2.64
C HIS A 22 -1.85 1.77 -1.97
N PHE A 23 -3.12 2.09 -1.74
CA PHE A 23 -4.08 1.24 -1.02
C PHE A 23 -5.47 1.28 -1.65
N PRO A 24 -5.60 0.99 -2.96
CA PRO A 24 -6.87 1.14 -3.67
C PRO A 24 -8.01 0.30 -3.06
N GLU A 25 -7.69 -0.78 -2.35
CA GLU A 25 -8.64 -1.59 -1.60
C GLU A 25 -9.27 -0.88 -0.40
N ARG A 26 -8.61 0.16 0.14
CA ARG A 26 -9.07 0.93 1.31
C ARG A 26 -9.78 2.23 0.94
N MET A 27 -9.83 2.59 -0.34
CA MET A 27 -10.44 3.84 -0.83
C MET A 27 -11.91 4.03 -0.46
N ASN A 28 -12.63 2.94 -0.18
CA ASN A 28 -14.04 2.99 0.20
C ASN A 28 -14.28 2.96 1.73
N GLU A 29 -13.22 2.92 2.54
CA GLU A 29 -13.31 2.91 4.00
C GLU A 29 -13.59 4.32 4.56
N ASN A 30 -14.76 4.88 4.24
CA ASN A 30 -15.12 6.26 4.58
C ASN A 30 -14.99 6.59 6.08
N THR A 31 -15.30 5.63 6.96
CA THR A 31 -15.13 5.81 8.42
C THR A 31 -13.67 5.94 8.79
N PHE A 32 -12.79 5.11 8.23
CA PHE A 32 -11.33 5.20 8.44
C PHE A 32 -10.79 6.52 7.91
N ILE A 33 -11.11 6.89 6.66
CA ILE A 33 -10.64 8.12 6.03
C ILE A 33 -11.05 9.36 6.85
N THR A 34 -12.30 9.39 7.31
CA THR A 34 -12.82 10.51 8.10
C THR A 34 -12.11 10.61 9.45
N ALA A 35 -12.05 9.50 10.20
CA ALA A 35 -11.40 9.48 11.51
C ALA A 35 -9.91 9.87 11.41
N ARG A 36 -9.19 9.30 10.43
CA ARG A 36 -7.77 9.57 10.24
C ARG A 36 -7.49 11.02 9.83
N ALA A 37 -8.31 11.61 8.97
CA ALA A 37 -8.19 13.02 8.61
C ALA A 37 -8.48 13.95 9.80
N ASP A 38 -9.45 13.62 10.65
CA ASP A 38 -9.77 14.37 11.86
C ASP A 38 -8.63 14.29 12.90
N GLU A 39 -7.99 13.12 13.05
CA GLU A 39 -6.82 12.92 13.93
C GLU A 39 -5.62 13.76 13.47
N ALA A 40 -5.30 13.74 12.17
CA ALA A 40 -4.24 14.57 11.60
C ALA A 40 -4.53 16.07 11.80
N LEU A 41 -5.77 16.50 11.55
CA LEU A 41 -6.17 17.89 11.78
C LEU A 41 -6.05 18.31 13.24
N THR A 42 -6.45 17.43 14.16
CA THR A 42 -6.31 17.67 15.60
C THR A 42 -4.84 17.83 15.98
N THR A 43 -3.97 16.97 15.44
CA THR A 43 -2.51 17.05 15.63
C THR A 43 -1.95 18.37 15.12
N TYR A 44 -2.36 18.79 13.92
CA TYR A 44 -1.99 20.07 13.34
C TYR A 44 -2.40 21.24 14.24
N CYS A 45 -3.68 21.32 14.62
CA CYS A 45 -4.19 22.40 15.47
C CYS A 45 -3.48 22.46 16.82
N ASN A 46 -3.17 21.30 17.42
CA ASN A 46 -2.45 21.22 18.68
C ASN A 46 -1.01 21.72 18.55
N ALA A 47 -0.32 21.42 17.45
CA ALA A 47 1.03 21.90 17.18
C ALA A 47 1.03 23.44 17.00
N ILE A 48 0.10 24.00 16.22
CA ILE A 48 0.00 25.48 16.08
C ILE A 48 -0.30 26.12 17.44
N ALA A 49 -1.19 25.54 18.25
CA ALA A 49 -1.50 26.06 19.59
C ALA A 49 -0.29 26.02 20.54
N GLN A 50 0.66 25.10 20.32
CA GLN A 50 1.92 24.99 21.06
C GLN A 50 3.01 25.93 20.52
N GLY A 51 2.75 26.68 19.44
CA GLY A 51 3.67 27.65 18.87
C GLY A 51 4.59 27.13 17.77
N PHE A 52 4.37 25.89 17.29
CA PHE A 52 5.05 25.38 16.10
C PHE A 52 4.62 26.15 14.85
N SER A 53 5.52 26.21 13.86
CA SER A 53 5.22 26.79 12.56
C SER A 53 4.24 25.90 11.77
N HIS A 54 3.57 26.48 10.76
CA HIS A 54 2.67 25.72 9.89
C HIS A 54 3.34 24.51 9.21
N PRO A 55 4.58 24.61 8.67
CA PRO A 55 5.27 23.45 8.11
C PRO A 55 5.55 22.35 9.15
N GLU A 56 6.01 22.70 10.35
CA GLU A 56 6.28 21.71 11.41
C GLU A 56 5.00 20.99 11.84
N ALA A 57 3.91 21.76 12.05
CA ALA A 57 2.61 21.19 12.38
C ALA A 57 2.08 20.27 11.26
N GLU A 58 2.32 20.62 9.99
CA GLU A 58 1.93 19.77 8.86
C GLU A 58 2.74 18.47 8.81
N THR A 59 4.04 18.52 9.06
CA THR A 59 4.88 17.32 9.17
C THR A 59 4.34 16.39 10.26
N MET A 60 4.13 16.91 11.47
CA MET A 60 3.59 16.11 12.59
C MET A 60 2.21 15.52 12.27
N ALA A 61 1.33 16.29 11.64
CA ALA A 61 0.03 15.81 11.21
C ALA A 61 0.11 14.75 10.11
N SER A 62 1.09 14.86 9.22
CA SER A 62 1.31 13.87 8.13
C SER A 62 1.83 12.55 8.67
N GLU A 63 2.68 12.55 9.71
CA GLU A 63 3.07 11.32 10.42
C GLU A 63 1.85 10.58 10.96
N VAL A 64 0.92 11.30 11.60
CA VAL A 64 -0.35 10.71 12.07
C VAL A 64 -1.20 10.25 10.89
N LEU A 65 -1.28 11.04 9.82
CA LEU A 65 -2.10 10.75 8.64
C LEU A 65 -1.71 9.40 8.00
N TYR A 66 -0.41 9.13 7.87
CA TYR A 66 0.14 7.96 7.18
C TYR A 66 0.55 6.81 8.11
N GLN A 67 0.40 6.96 9.42
CA GLN A 67 0.70 5.90 10.39
C GLN A 67 -0.03 4.58 10.06
N GLY A 68 0.71 3.48 9.98
CA GLY A 68 0.21 2.15 9.60
C GLY A 68 -0.13 2.01 8.12
N LEU A 69 0.30 2.96 7.28
CA LEU A 69 0.10 2.97 5.82
C LEU A 69 1.42 3.06 5.05
N HIS A 70 2.59 2.90 5.69
CA HIS A 70 3.85 2.99 4.95
C HIS A 70 4.15 1.72 4.15
N PHE A 71 3.79 0.54 4.68
CA PHE A 71 3.93 -0.71 3.94
C PHE A 71 2.65 -1.04 3.15
N SER A 72 2.75 -1.05 1.82
CA SER A 72 1.66 -1.43 0.93
C SER A 72 1.80 -2.85 0.38
N LYS A 73 0.80 -3.69 0.67
CA LYS A 73 0.65 -5.01 0.02
C LYS A 73 0.39 -4.87 -1.48
N TYR A 74 -0.34 -3.84 -1.88
CA TYR A 74 -0.64 -3.54 -3.28
C TYR A 74 0.64 -3.23 -4.04
N ASP A 75 1.44 -2.26 -3.57
CA ASP A 75 2.69 -1.86 -4.23
C ASP A 75 3.71 -2.98 -4.26
N THR A 76 3.76 -3.80 -3.20
CA THR A 76 4.64 -4.97 -3.15
C THR A 76 4.29 -5.97 -4.26
N LEU A 77 2.99 -6.25 -4.46
CA LEU A 77 2.55 -7.15 -5.53
C LEU A 77 2.79 -6.55 -6.93
N ILE A 78 2.55 -5.24 -7.11
CA ILE A 78 2.89 -4.55 -8.36
C ILE A 78 4.38 -4.72 -8.66
N SER A 79 5.23 -4.44 -7.67
CA SER A 79 6.69 -4.56 -7.79
C SER A 79 7.12 -5.98 -8.17
N VAL A 80 6.56 -7.01 -7.52
CA VAL A 80 6.84 -8.42 -7.86
C VAL A 80 6.43 -8.73 -9.30
N LEU A 81 5.24 -8.31 -9.72
CA LEU A 81 4.73 -8.58 -11.07
C LEU A 81 5.57 -7.86 -12.15
N GLU A 82 5.92 -6.60 -11.91
CA GLU A 82 6.70 -5.80 -12.85
C GLU A 82 8.15 -6.27 -12.96
N ASN A 83 8.78 -6.67 -11.86
CA ASN A 83 10.19 -7.04 -11.86
C ASN A 83 10.43 -8.50 -12.25
N GLU A 84 9.57 -9.42 -11.79
CA GLU A 84 9.81 -10.86 -11.94
C GLU A 84 9.01 -11.48 -13.09
N PHE A 85 7.93 -10.83 -13.53
CA PHE A 85 6.99 -11.37 -14.51
C PHE A 85 6.74 -10.41 -15.69
N GLU A 86 7.64 -9.47 -15.97
CA GLU A 86 7.47 -8.48 -17.05
C GLU A 86 7.18 -9.13 -18.41
N LYS A 87 7.80 -10.28 -18.69
CA LYS A 87 7.67 -10.98 -19.98
C LYS A 87 6.33 -11.68 -20.11
N GLU A 88 5.89 -12.36 -19.06
CA GLU A 88 4.64 -13.12 -19.01
C GLU A 88 3.42 -12.20 -18.80
N LEU A 89 3.59 -11.17 -18.00
CA LEU A 89 2.54 -10.26 -17.54
C LEU A 89 2.96 -8.78 -17.73
N PRO A 90 3.21 -8.33 -18.98
CA PRO A 90 3.60 -6.95 -19.25
C PRO A 90 2.50 -5.95 -18.87
N SER A 91 2.88 -4.69 -18.63
CA SER A 91 1.92 -3.60 -18.41
C SER A 91 0.85 -3.55 -19.52
N PRO A 92 -0.44 -3.35 -19.18
CA PRO A 92 -0.99 -2.94 -17.88
C PRO A 92 -1.55 -4.12 -17.06
N LEU A 93 -0.99 -5.32 -17.19
CA LEU A 93 -1.47 -6.48 -16.45
C LEU A 93 -1.18 -6.42 -14.94
N PRO A 94 -0.01 -5.95 -14.45
CA PRO A 94 0.25 -5.84 -13.02
C PRO A 94 -0.85 -5.09 -12.27
N GLU A 95 -1.25 -3.92 -12.77
CA GLU A 95 -2.27 -3.06 -12.16
C GLU A 95 -3.66 -3.72 -12.21
N ARG A 96 -3.96 -4.47 -13.27
CA ARG A 96 -5.25 -5.17 -13.43
C ARG A 96 -5.37 -6.40 -12.55
N LEU A 97 -4.27 -7.13 -12.34
CA LEU A 97 -4.26 -8.40 -11.63
C LEU A 97 -4.07 -8.23 -10.12
N THR A 98 -3.35 -7.19 -9.68
CA THR A 98 -3.06 -6.98 -8.25
C THR A 98 -4.31 -6.96 -7.36
N PRO A 99 -5.43 -6.29 -7.71
CA PRO A 99 -6.65 -6.35 -6.90
C PRO A 99 -7.25 -7.75 -6.75
N MET A 100 -7.02 -8.64 -7.73
CA MET A 100 -7.45 -10.04 -7.67
C MET A 100 -6.49 -10.87 -6.82
N LEU A 101 -5.18 -10.63 -6.95
CA LEU A 101 -4.14 -11.29 -6.15
C LEU A 101 -4.24 -10.94 -4.66
N LEU A 102 -4.53 -9.68 -4.31
CA LEU A 102 -4.80 -9.27 -2.92
C LEU A 102 -5.94 -10.06 -2.27
N LYS A 103 -6.89 -10.58 -3.06
CA LYS A 103 -8.03 -11.39 -2.61
C LYS A 103 -7.75 -12.89 -2.71
N ASN A 104 -6.63 -13.29 -3.29
CA ASN A 104 -6.26 -14.69 -3.45
C ASN A 104 -5.80 -15.27 -2.10
N LYS A 105 -6.36 -16.42 -1.72
CA LYS A 105 -6.09 -17.06 -0.41
C LYS A 105 -4.62 -17.46 -0.23
N ALA A 106 -3.93 -17.90 -1.28
CA ALA A 106 -2.53 -18.28 -1.19
C ALA A 106 -1.65 -17.05 -0.94
N VAL A 107 -1.91 -15.96 -1.67
CA VAL A 107 -1.23 -14.67 -1.49
C VAL A 107 -1.50 -14.10 -0.08
N GLN A 108 -2.75 -14.11 0.38
CA GLN A 108 -3.09 -13.70 1.75
C GLN A 108 -2.36 -14.54 2.80
N SER A 109 -2.32 -15.86 2.61
CA SER A 109 -1.61 -16.78 3.52
C SER A 109 -0.10 -16.52 3.59
N VAL A 110 0.50 -15.96 2.54
CA VAL A 110 1.90 -15.51 2.58
C VAL A 110 2.01 -14.26 3.44
N PHE A 111 1.24 -13.20 3.15
CA PHE A 111 1.28 -11.96 3.94
C PHE A 111 0.98 -12.19 5.42
N ASP A 112 0.07 -13.10 5.77
CA ASP A 112 -0.34 -13.39 7.15
C ASP A 112 0.78 -14.02 8.01
N LYS A 113 1.90 -14.46 7.40
CA LYS A 113 3.08 -14.96 8.12
C LYS A 113 3.96 -13.83 8.67
N TYR A 114 3.73 -12.59 8.23
CA TYR A 114 4.61 -11.45 8.49
C TYR A 114 3.87 -10.39 9.32
N GLU A 115 4.59 -9.77 10.25
CA GLU A 115 4.12 -8.58 10.96
C GLU A 115 4.49 -7.35 10.12
N LEU A 116 3.54 -6.86 9.32
CA LEU A 116 3.77 -5.80 8.35
C LEU A 116 3.66 -4.40 8.99
N THR A 117 4.72 -4.00 9.68
CA THR A 117 4.88 -2.66 10.25
C THR A 117 5.25 -1.62 9.20
N ASP A 118 5.22 -0.34 9.57
CA ASP A 118 5.55 0.77 8.67
C ASP A 118 6.99 0.73 8.13
N ASP A 119 7.92 0.21 8.94
CA ASP A 119 9.33 0.03 8.59
C ASP A 119 9.64 -1.33 7.95
N PHE A 120 8.63 -2.19 7.77
CA PHE A 120 8.82 -3.58 7.31
C PHE A 120 9.60 -3.66 6.00
N GLY A 121 9.38 -2.75 5.05
CA GLY A 121 10.09 -2.72 3.76
C GLY A 121 11.60 -2.49 3.88
N ALA A 122 12.10 -1.99 5.01
CA ALA A 122 13.51 -1.81 5.29
C ALA A 122 14.14 -2.98 6.09
N THR A 123 13.33 -4.00 6.42
CA THR A 123 13.77 -5.16 7.20
C THR A 123 14.29 -6.28 6.29
N PRO A 124 15.20 -7.16 6.78
CA PRO A 124 15.61 -8.35 6.04
C PRO A 124 14.45 -9.32 5.74
N GLU A 125 13.36 -9.27 6.50
CA GLU A 125 12.16 -10.08 6.31
C GLU A 125 11.41 -9.73 5.02
N TYR A 126 11.56 -8.50 4.52
CA TYR A 126 10.98 -8.07 3.25
C TYR A 126 11.41 -8.96 2.07
N GLU A 127 12.70 -9.29 1.98
CA GLU A 127 13.22 -10.15 0.90
C GLU A 127 12.64 -11.58 0.94
N LYS A 128 12.35 -12.08 2.15
CA LYS A 128 11.68 -13.38 2.33
C LYS A 128 10.24 -13.31 1.85
N LEU A 129 9.51 -12.27 2.24
CA LEU A 129 8.14 -12.01 1.78
C LEU A 129 8.10 -11.93 0.25
N TYR A 130 8.98 -11.11 -0.33
CA TYR A 130 9.08 -10.92 -1.77
C TYR A 130 9.32 -12.25 -2.50
N THR A 131 10.30 -13.03 -2.05
CA THR A 131 10.61 -14.36 -2.63
C THR A 131 9.42 -15.33 -2.52
N GLU A 132 8.73 -15.37 -1.38
CA GLU A 132 7.56 -16.23 -1.19
C GLU A 132 6.38 -15.81 -2.08
N LEU A 133 6.16 -14.50 -2.26
CA LEU A 133 5.15 -13.97 -3.16
C LEU A 133 5.45 -14.35 -4.61
N THR A 134 6.69 -14.18 -5.06
CA THR A 134 7.13 -14.58 -6.41
C THR A 134 6.85 -16.07 -6.64
N GLY A 135 7.31 -16.95 -5.75
CA GLY A 135 7.05 -18.39 -5.87
C GLY A 135 5.56 -18.75 -5.85
N THR A 136 4.77 -18.04 -5.04
CA THR A 136 3.31 -18.23 -4.98
C THR A 136 2.63 -17.81 -6.28
N ILE A 137 3.07 -16.72 -6.90
CA ILE A 137 2.53 -16.22 -8.18
C ILE A 137 2.89 -17.17 -9.32
N VAL A 138 4.12 -17.73 -9.36
CA VAL A 138 4.50 -18.79 -10.32
C VAL A 138 3.47 -19.93 -10.28
N LEU A 139 3.19 -20.47 -9.10
CA LEU A 139 2.23 -21.57 -8.93
C LEU A 139 0.81 -21.19 -9.37
N ILE A 140 0.39 -19.94 -9.12
CA ILE A 140 -0.91 -19.44 -9.57
C ILE A 140 -0.98 -19.37 -11.10
N ILE A 141 0.08 -18.89 -11.76
CA ILE A 141 0.16 -18.80 -13.23
C ILE A 141 0.09 -20.20 -13.85
N GLU A 142 0.86 -21.15 -13.32
CA GLU A 142 0.89 -22.54 -13.78
C GLU A 142 -0.48 -23.23 -13.66
N VAL A 143 -1.14 -23.10 -12.51
CA VAL A 143 -2.47 -23.70 -12.27
C VAL A 143 -3.54 -23.12 -13.21
N ASN A 144 -3.40 -21.86 -13.61
CA ASN A 144 -4.32 -21.21 -14.55
C ASN A 144 -3.94 -21.41 -16.03
N GLY A 145 -2.87 -22.15 -16.32
CA GLY A 145 -2.45 -22.48 -17.67
C GLY A 145 -1.92 -21.29 -18.48
N LEU A 146 -1.39 -20.27 -17.79
CA LEU A 146 -0.68 -19.17 -18.46
C LEU A 146 0.76 -19.63 -18.77
N PRO A 147 1.31 -19.30 -19.97
CA PRO A 147 2.67 -19.67 -20.31
C PRO A 147 3.67 -19.02 -19.34
N THR A 148 4.59 -19.81 -18.80
CA THR A 148 5.75 -19.35 -18.01
C THR A 148 7.00 -19.31 -18.91
N ALA A 149 7.98 -18.44 -18.67
CA ALA A 149 9.20 -18.36 -19.48
C ALA A 149 9.96 -19.71 -19.61
N ASP A 150 9.82 -20.62 -18.65
CA ASP A 150 10.44 -21.95 -18.70
C ASP A 150 9.75 -22.91 -19.69
N SER A 151 8.54 -22.60 -20.15
CA SER A 151 7.80 -23.40 -21.13
C SER A 151 8.37 -23.34 -22.55
N GLU A 152 9.28 -22.38 -22.83
CA GLU A 152 9.94 -22.27 -24.15
C GLU A 152 11.16 -23.20 -24.33
N ASN A 153 11.62 -23.92 -23.30
CA ASN A 153 12.81 -24.80 -23.39
C ASN A 153 12.49 -26.30 -23.55
N MET A 154 11.27 -26.68 -23.92
CA MET A 154 10.84 -28.09 -24.04
C MET A 154 10.41 -28.53 -25.46
N THR A 155 11.02 -27.98 -26.51
CA THR A 155 10.83 -28.47 -27.90
C THR A 155 12.13 -28.86 -28.58
#